data_AF-A0A7G2M208-F1
#
_entry.id   AF-A0A7G2M208-F1
#
_cell.length_a   1.000
_cell.length_b   1.000
_cell.length_c   1.000
_cell.angle_alpha   90.00
_cell.angle_beta   90.00
_cell.angle_gamma   90.00
#
_symmetry.space_group_name_H-M   'P 1'
#
loop_
_entity.id
_entity.type
_entity.pdbx_description
1 polymer ?
#
loop_
_entity_poly.entity_id
_entity_poly.type
_entity_poly.pdbx_seq_one_letter_code
_entity_poly.pdbx_strand_id
1 'polypeptide(L)'
;MPLCVFDIYDDGTTSVPEDSHLTGPARYRWWHYDMADPALEPWLAEHLPEIPAGALLQPETRPRCDEYEDGLILNLRGINLNEGQQADQMVSIRMWVTDAVVITVRMRRVFAIDELRTLANQNNAPRQPSAFLEALVSRLTARVQTEVARLADRTAFYETDLEDLSTPPPKDLPVTRRSTIKLERYLAPQRAALERLAQLDLPLVP
;
A
#
# COMPACT_ATOMS: atom_id res chain seq x y z
N MET A 1 1.51 8.42 -18.49
CA MET A 1 1.18 7.01 -18.80
C MET A 1 1.35 6.13 -17.56
N PRO A 2 0.49 5.12 -17.37
CA PRO A 2 0.62 4.18 -16.27
C PRO A 2 1.99 3.49 -16.27
N LEU A 3 2.50 3.19 -15.08
CA LEU A 3 3.72 2.43 -14.88
C LEU A 3 3.57 0.96 -15.33
N CYS A 4 2.36 0.41 -15.20
CA CYS A 4 1.93 -0.84 -15.84
C CYS A 4 0.41 -0.94 -15.87
N VAL A 5 -0.07 -1.76 -16.81
CA VAL A 5 -1.47 -2.20 -16.90
C VAL A 5 -1.45 -3.70 -17.20
N PHE A 6 -2.23 -4.47 -16.46
CA PHE A 6 -2.38 -5.91 -16.68
C PHE A 6 -3.86 -6.29 -16.73
N ASP A 7 -4.26 -7.01 -17.76
CA ASP A 7 -5.44 -7.87 -17.72
C ASP A 7 -5.06 -9.17 -17.04
N ILE A 8 -5.79 -9.55 -15.99
CA ILE A 8 -5.48 -10.72 -15.15
C ILE A 8 -6.63 -11.72 -15.25
N TYR A 9 -6.32 -12.93 -15.71
CA TYR A 9 -7.30 -13.99 -15.94
C TYR A 9 -7.48 -14.88 -14.69
N ASP A 10 -8.56 -15.69 -14.66
CA ASP A 10 -8.91 -16.53 -13.51
C ASP A 10 -7.83 -17.56 -13.12
N ASP A 11 -6.94 -17.92 -14.04
CA ASP A 11 -5.82 -18.85 -13.78
C ASP A 11 -4.57 -18.14 -13.23
N GLY A 12 -4.53 -16.80 -13.25
CA GLY A 12 -3.41 -15.96 -12.83
C GLY A 12 -2.48 -15.53 -13.97
N THR A 13 -2.75 -15.97 -15.21
CA THR A 13 -2.04 -15.47 -16.39
C THR A 13 -2.38 -14.00 -16.65
N THR A 14 -1.51 -13.30 -17.37
CA THR A 14 -1.70 -11.88 -17.65
C THR A 14 -1.44 -11.51 -19.09
N SER A 15 -2.06 -10.42 -19.54
CA SER A 15 -1.74 -9.74 -20.79
C SER A 15 -1.66 -8.23 -20.56
N VAL A 16 -0.98 -7.51 -21.46
CA VAL A 16 -0.98 -6.04 -21.47
C VAL A 16 -2.04 -5.60 -22.48
N PRO A 17 -3.06 -4.83 -22.06
CA PRO A 17 -4.12 -4.41 -22.98
C PRO A 17 -3.60 -3.39 -24.01
N GLU A 18 -4.18 -3.42 -25.21
CA GLU A 18 -3.90 -2.46 -26.29
C GLU A 18 -4.85 -1.24 -26.25
N ASP A 19 -5.91 -1.32 -25.44
CA ASP A 19 -6.92 -0.28 -25.26
C ASP A 19 -6.73 0.50 -23.95
N SER A 20 -7.53 1.56 -23.76
CA SER A 20 -7.52 2.39 -22.55
C SER A 20 -8.77 2.26 -21.68
N HIS A 21 -9.64 1.27 -21.94
CA HIS A 21 -10.87 1.08 -21.16
C HIS A 21 -10.55 0.71 -19.72
N LEU A 22 -11.36 1.19 -18.77
CA LEU A 22 -11.14 0.94 -17.35
C LEU A 22 -11.07 -0.57 -17.01
N THR A 23 -11.91 -1.37 -17.66
CA THR A 23 -12.01 -2.82 -17.52
C THR A 23 -11.78 -3.52 -18.87
N GLY A 24 -11.53 -4.83 -18.82
CA GLY A 24 -11.33 -5.68 -20.00
C GLY A 24 -12.10 -7.01 -19.88
N PRO A 25 -11.89 -7.95 -20.81
CA PRO A 25 -12.55 -9.26 -20.80
C PRO A 25 -11.94 -10.25 -19.80
N ALA A 26 -10.83 -9.90 -19.15
CA ALA A 26 -10.20 -10.72 -18.12
C ALA A 26 -10.97 -10.66 -16.79
N ARG A 27 -10.51 -11.39 -15.76
CA ARG A 27 -11.19 -11.39 -14.46
C ARG A 27 -11.18 -10.01 -13.82
N TYR A 28 -10.04 -9.33 -13.86
CA TYR A 28 -9.95 -7.93 -13.50
C TYR A 28 -8.75 -7.26 -14.19
N ARG A 29 -8.82 -5.94 -14.33
CA ARG A 29 -7.73 -5.13 -14.86
C ARG A 29 -7.01 -4.40 -13.73
N TRP A 30 -5.69 -4.46 -13.70
CA TRP A 30 -4.86 -3.74 -12.73
C TRP A 30 -4.13 -2.59 -13.39
N TRP A 31 -4.40 -1.37 -12.93
CA TRP A 31 -3.70 -0.14 -13.28
C TRP A 31 -2.75 0.30 -12.17
N HIS A 32 -1.50 0.61 -12.52
CA HIS A 32 -0.54 1.19 -11.59
C HIS A 32 0.04 2.49 -12.12
N TYR A 33 -0.10 3.56 -11.35
CA TYR A 33 0.36 4.90 -11.71
C TYR A 33 1.38 5.47 -10.72
N ASP A 34 2.25 6.32 -11.26
CA ASP A 34 2.99 7.29 -10.48
C ASP A 34 2.14 8.56 -10.35
N MET A 35 2.08 9.13 -9.14
CA MET A 35 1.36 10.37 -8.88
C MET A 35 1.92 11.56 -9.67
N ALA A 36 3.21 11.53 -10.02
CA ALA A 36 3.85 12.58 -10.80
C ALA A 36 3.50 12.54 -12.29
N ASP A 37 2.73 11.54 -12.74
CA ASP A 37 2.29 11.44 -14.12
C ASP A 37 1.25 12.53 -14.45
N PRO A 38 1.56 13.50 -15.33
CA PRO A 38 0.63 14.58 -15.65
C PRO A 38 -0.64 14.09 -16.37
N ALA A 39 -0.63 12.87 -16.92
CA ALA A 39 -1.80 12.27 -17.53
C ALA A 39 -2.74 11.58 -16.53
N LEU A 40 -2.31 11.40 -15.27
CA LEU A 40 -3.10 10.67 -14.26
C LEU A 40 -4.42 11.38 -13.95
N GLU A 41 -4.39 12.66 -13.63
CA GLU A 41 -5.59 13.41 -13.23
C GLU A 41 -6.65 13.46 -14.35
N PRO A 42 -6.32 13.83 -15.60
CA PRO A 42 -7.27 13.77 -16.71
C PRO A 42 -7.84 12.36 -16.91
N TRP A 43 -7.00 11.33 -16.81
CA TRP A 43 -7.43 9.94 -16.99
C TRP A 43 -8.40 9.50 -15.88
N LEU A 44 -8.12 9.84 -14.62
CA LEU A 44 -9.03 9.54 -13.51
C LEU A 44 -10.36 10.27 -13.65
N ALA A 45 -10.35 11.53 -14.09
CA ALA A 45 -11.57 12.30 -14.31
C ALA A 45 -12.47 11.73 -15.43
N GLU A 46 -11.86 11.08 -16.43
CA GLU A 46 -12.58 10.42 -17.51
C GLU A 46 -13.15 9.05 -17.10
N HIS A 47 -12.46 8.31 -16.23
CA HIS A 47 -12.77 6.90 -15.97
C HIS A 47 -13.42 6.63 -14.61
N LEU A 48 -13.33 7.53 -13.63
CA LEU A 48 -13.83 7.32 -12.28
C LEU A 48 -14.80 8.42 -11.82
N PRO A 49 -15.71 8.10 -10.88
CA PRO A 49 -16.45 9.13 -10.16
C PRO A 49 -15.52 10.08 -9.40
N GLU A 50 -15.99 11.30 -9.14
CA GLU A 50 -15.20 12.39 -8.54
C GLU A 50 -14.58 12.00 -7.19
N ILE A 51 -15.31 11.23 -6.37
CA ILE A 51 -14.87 10.86 -5.01
C ILE A 51 -13.68 9.88 -5.03
N PRO A 52 -13.73 8.72 -5.72
CA PRO A 52 -12.58 7.85 -5.92
C PRO A 52 -11.41 8.54 -6.63
N ALA A 53 -11.67 9.32 -7.69
CA ALA A 53 -10.64 10.05 -8.41
C ALA A 53 -9.90 11.03 -7.49
N GLY A 54 -10.65 11.84 -6.74
CA GLY A 54 -10.11 12.79 -5.78
C GLY A 54 -9.32 12.10 -4.67
N ALA A 55 -9.78 10.95 -4.18
CA ALA A 55 -9.08 10.17 -3.15
C ALA A 55 -7.70 9.67 -3.62
N LEU A 56 -7.59 9.23 -4.89
CA LEU A 56 -6.34 8.79 -5.50
C LEU A 56 -5.34 9.93 -5.72
N LEU A 57 -5.82 11.17 -5.89
CA LEU A 57 -5.01 12.36 -6.16
C LEU A 57 -4.61 13.15 -4.89
N GLN A 58 -5.05 12.74 -3.70
CA GLN A 58 -4.73 13.46 -2.47
C GLN A 58 -3.21 13.56 -2.22
N PRO A 59 -2.66 14.77 -2.01
CA PRO A 59 -1.23 14.97 -1.84
C PRO A 59 -0.71 14.30 -0.56
N GLU A 60 -1.51 14.33 0.50
CA GLU A 60 -1.23 13.62 1.74
C GLU A 60 -2.40 12.74 2.12
N THR A 61 -2.12 11.46 2.40
CA THR A 61 -3.14 10.50 2.81
C THR A 61 -2.81 9.88 4.15
N ARG A 62 -3.84 9.66 4.97
CA ARG A 62 -3.78 8.74 6.09
C ARG A 62 -4.29 7.37 5.65
N PRO A 63 -3.86 6.28 6.32
CA PRO A 63 -4.51 5.00 6.13
C PRO A 63 -6.01 5.10 6.40
N ARG A 64 -6.80 4.55 5.49
CA ARG A 64 -8.27 4.58 5.52
C ARG A 64 -8.82 3.47 4.62
N CYS A 65 -10.04 3.05 4.91
CA CYS A 65 -10.80 2.05 4.18
C CYS A 65 -12.24 2.52 4.16
N ASP A 66 -12.76 2.89 2.99
CA ASP A 66 -14.11 3.41 2.84
C ASP A 66 -14.78 2.79 1.62
N GLU A 67 -16.02 2.37 1.81
CA GLU A 67 -16.88 1.94 0.71
C GLU A 67 -17.38 3.15 -0.06
N TYR A 68 -17.47 2.98 -1.37
CA TYR A 68 -18.11 3.93 -2.25
C TYR A 68 -18.81 3.13 -3.34
N GLU A 69 -20.15 3.19 -3.39
CA GLU A 69 -20.94 2.41 -4.35
C GLU A 69 -20.57 0.90 -4.33
N ASP A 70 -20.09 0.35 -5.44
CA ASP A 70 -19.69 -1.06 -5.61
C ASP A 70 -18.19 -1.32 -5.37
N GLY A 71 -17.46 -0.31 -4.89
CA GLY A 71 -16.02 -0.38 -4.73
C GLY A 71 -15.50 0.14 -3.40
N LEU A 72 -14.17 0.11 -3.30
CA LEU A 72 -13.42 0.40 -2.10
C LEU A 72 -12.33 1.43 -2.37
N ILE A 73 -12.33 2.50 -1.57
CA ILE A 73 -11.22 3.43 -1.44
C ILE A 73 -10.33 2.94 -0.29
N LEU A 74 -9.09 2.60 -0.60
CA LEU A 74 -8.16 2.05 0.38
C LEU A 74 -6.80 2.75 0.27
N ASN A 75 -6.37 3.37 1.36
CA ASN A 75 -5.01 3.90 1.48
C ASN A 75 -4.28 3.11 2.54
N LEU A 76 -3.09 2.61 2.21
CA LEU A 76 -2.24 1.88 3.14
C LEU A 76 -0.83 2.45 3.13
N ARG A 77 -0.08 2.19 4.21
CA ARG A 77 1.33 2.54 4.33
C ARG A 77 2.19 1.26 4.39
N GLY A 78 3.37 1.36 3.80
CA GLY A 78 4.44 0.37 3.91
C GLY A 78 5.71 1.00 4.48
N ILE A 79 6.60 0.16 4.99
CA ILE A 79 7.94 0.60 5.37
C ILE A 79 8.67 1.15 4.14
N ASN A 80 9.34 2.29 4.33
CA ASN A 80 10.12 2.91 3.28
C ASN A 80 11.49 2.22 3.16
N LEU A 81 11.71 1.53 2.05
CA LEU A 81 12.96 0.83 1.73
C LEU A 81 13.73 1.53 0.59
N ASN A 82 13.34 2.75 0.23
CA ASN A 82 14.04 3.51 -0.79
C ASN A 82 15.42 3.94 -0.27
N GLU A 83 16.42 3.88 -1.15
CA GLU A 83 17.81 4.21 -0.82
C GLU A 83 17.92 5.63 -0.23
N GLY A 84 18.69 5.76 0.85
CA GLY A 84 18.89 7.03 1.56
C GLY A 84 17.68 7.54 2.36
N GLN A 85 16.58 6.77 2.44
CA GLN A 85 15.38 7.17 3.17
C GLN A 85 15.19 6.35 4.46
N GLN A 86 14.52 6.97 5.44
CA GLN A 86 14.26 6.33 6.73
C GLN A 86 12.96 5.52 6.66
N ALA A 87 12.96 4.32 7.26
CA ALA A 87 11.80 3.44 7.37
C ALA A 87 10.55 4.16 7.92
N ASP A 88 10.75 5.02 8.92
CA ASP A 88 9.72 5.80 9.62
C ASP A 88 9.05 6.90 8.77
N GLN A 89 9.58 7.20 7.59
CA GLN A 89 8.93 8.10 6.63
C GLN A 89 7.75 7.42 5.94
N MET A 90 7.80 6.09 5.88
CA MET A 90 6.84 5.21 5.21
C MET A 90 6.58 5.59 3.73
N VAL A 91 5.97 4.68 3.01
CA VAL A 91 5.49 4.91 1.64
C VAL A 91 3.99 4.67 1.61
N SER A 92 3.27 5.44 0.80
CA SER A 92 1.82 5.34 0.67
C SER A 92 1.45 4.64 -0.63
N ILE A 93 0.46 3.75 -0.56
CA ILE A 93 -0.23 3.21 -1.71
C ILE A 93 -1.70 3.57 -1.59
N ARG A 94 -2.23 4.25 -2.61
CA ARG A 94 -3.63 4.65 -2.71
C ARG A 94 -4.33 3.74 -3.69
N MET A 95 -5.55 3.33 -3.39
CA MET A 95 -6.25 2.35 -4.19
C MET A 95 -7.72 2.68 -4.35
N TRP A 96 -8.21 2.39 -5.55
CA TRP A 96 -9.61 2.20 -5.86
C TRP A 96 -9.77 0.76 -6.35
N VAL A 97 -10.69 0.01 -5.76
CA VAL A 97 -10.86 -1.42 -6.05
C VAL A 97 -12.34 -1.75 -6.22
N THR A 98 -12.67 -2.41 -7.32
CA THR A 98 -13.97 -3.07 -7.55
C THR A 98 -13.72 -4.54 -7.92
N ASP A 99 -14.75 -5.29 -8.32
CA ASP A 99 -14.60 -6.71 -8.71
C ASP A 99 -13.88 -6.87 -10.06
N ALA A 100 -13.95 -5.84 -10.91
CA ALA A 100 -13.38 -5.86 -12.25
C ALA A 100 -12.14 -4.97 -12.43
N VAL A 101 -11.83 -4.08 -11.47
CA VAL A 101 -10.66 -3.20 -11.59
C VAL A 101 -9.94 -2.98 -10.25
N VAL A 102 -8.61 -2.95 -10.32
CA VAL A 102 -7.73 -2.47 -9.24
C VAL A 102 -6.93 -1.30 -9.79
N ILE A 103 -7.01 -0.14 -9.15
CA ILE A 103 -6.16 1.01 -9.46
C ILE A 103 -5.28 1.29 -8.27
N THR A 104 -3.98 1.47 -8.53
CA THR A 104 -2.98 1.74 -7.49
C THR A 104 -2.16 2.97 -7.86
N VAL A 105 -2.06 3.94 -6.96
CA VAL A 105 -1.29 5.17 -7.17
C VAL A 105 -0.26 5.34 -6.08
N ARG A 106 0.99 5.60 -6.47
CA ARG A 106 2.12 5.83 -5.55
C ARG A 106 2.80 7.17 -5.79
N MET A 107 3.37 7.76 -4.73
CA MET A 107 4.28 8.92 -4.85
C MET A 107 5.76 8.53 -4.74
N ARG A 108 6.03 7.45 -4.01
CA ARG A 108 7.36 6.86 -3.86
C ARG A 108 7.22 5.39 -4.18
N ARG A 109 8.30 4.79 -4.67
CA ARG A 109 8.34 3.36 -4.97
C ARG A 109 7.90 2.53 -3.75
N VAL A 110 6.98 1.60 -3.98
CA VAL A 110 6.45 0.65 -2.98
C VAL A 110 6.89 -0.75 -3.40
N PHE A 111 7.84 -1.33 -2.67
CA PHE A 111 8.43 -2.63 -3.03
C PHE A 111 7.40 -3.77 -3.07
N ALA A 112 6.40 -3.75 -2.19
CA ALA A 112 5.31 -4.73 -2.22
C ALA A 112 4.53 -4.72 -3.54
N ILE A 113 4.36 -3.55 -4.16
CA ILE A 113 3.72 -3.42 -5.48
C ILE A 113 4.63 -3.97 -6.58
N ASP A 114 5.93 -3.67 -6.53
CA ASP A 114 6.88 -4.19 -7.54
C ASP A 114 6.98 -5.73 -7.50
N GLU A 115 6.82 -6.35 -6.33
CA GLU A 115 6.70 -7.81 -6.22
C GLU A 115 5.44 -8.33 -6.91
N LEU A 116 4.29 -7.67 -6.74
CA LEU A 116 3.06 -8.05 -7.45
C LEU A 116 3.20 -7.85 -8.96
N ARG A 117 3.90 -6.80 -9.41
CA ARG A 117 4.24 -6.61 -10.83
C ARG A 117 5.11 -7.74 -11.36
N THR A 118 6.07 -8.20 -10.55
CA THR A 118 6.95 -9.32 -10.93
C THR A 118 6.13 -10.60 -11.10
N LEU A 119 5.20 -10.88 -10.19
CA LEU A 119 4.28 -12.01 -10.31
C LEU A 119 3.38 -11.93 -11.55
N ALA A 120 2.84 -10.74 -11.84
CA ALA A 120 2.04 -10.52 -13.04
C ALA A 120 2.85 -10.81 -14.32
N ASN A 121 4.05 -10.24 -14.45
CA ASN A 121 4.96 -10.51 -15.57
C ASN A 121 5.33 -12.00 -15.73
N GLN A 122 5.23 -12.78 -14.65
CA GLN A 122 5.50 -14.23 -14.63
C GLN A 122 4.24 -15.07 -14.87
N ASN A 123 3.11 -14.47 -15.25
CA ASN A 123 1.81 -15.14 -15.40
C ASN A 123 1.36 -15.87 -14.12
N ASN A 124 1.63 -15.26 -12.97
CA ASN A 124 1.24 -15.76 -11.66
C ASN A 124 0.65 -14.63 -10.80
N ALA A 125 -0.14 -13.76 -11.40
CA ALA A 125 -0.82 -12.69 -10.70
C ALA A 125 -1.87 -13.26 -9.71
N PRO A 126 -2.19 -12.52 -8.63
CA PRO A 126 -3.35 -12.85 -7.80
C PRO A 126 -4.61 -12.93 -8.66
N ARG A 127 -5.40 -13.99 -8.53
CA ARG A 127 -6.46 -14.33 -9.50
C ARG A 127 -7.71 -13.46 -9.43
N GLN A 128 -7.88 -12.71 -8.34
CA GLN A 128 -9.03 -11.84 -8.10
C GLN A 128 -8.60 -10.62 -7.28
N PRO A 129 -9.38 -9.52 -7.29
CA PRO A 129 -9.04 -8.31 -6.56
C PRO A 129 -8.79 -8.50 -5.05
N SER A 130 -9.53 -9.38 -4.36
CA SER A 130 -9.22 -9.68 -2.94
C SER A 130 -7.91 -10.41 -2.74
N ALA A 131 -7.58 -11.38 -3.60
CA ALA A 131 -6.29 -12.05 -3.54
C ALA A 131 -5.16 -11.04 -3.77
N PHE A 132 -5.38 -10.03 -4.63
CA PHE A 132 -4.44 -8.92 -4.79
C PHE A 132 -4.30 -8.09 -3.50
N LEU A 133 -5.43 -7.72 -2.88
CA LEU A 133 -5.43 -6.98 -1.62
C LEU A 133 -4.75 -7.76 -0.49
N GLU A 134 -5.07 -9.04 -0.32
CA GLU A 134 -4.46 -9.93 0.66
C GLU A 134 -2.95 -10.02 0.43
N ALA A 135 -2.54 -10.28 -0.81
CA ALA A 135 -1.13 -10.37 -1.19
C ALA A 135 -0.38 -9.06 -0.91
N LEU A 136 -0.99 -7.91 -1.17
CA LEU A 136 -0.43 -6.59 -0.87
C LEU A 136 -0.34 -6.33 0.64
N VAL A 137 -1.43 -6.53 1.37
CA VAL A 137 -1.52 -6.30 2.82
C VAL A 137 -0.51 -7.18 3.56
N SER A 138 -0.40 -8.46 3.20
CA SER A 138 0.57 -9.38 3.76
C SER A 138 2.01 -8.87 3.58
N ARG A 139 2.38 -8.44 2.37
CA ARG A 139 3.73 -7.92 2.05
C ARG A 139 4.06 -6.60 2.74
N LEU A 140 3.08 -5.71 2.90
CA LEU A 140 3.24 -4.47 3.63
C LEU A 140 3.43 -4.76 5.13
N THR A 141 2.60 -5.65 5.68
CA THR A 141 2.59 -6.01 7.10
C THR A 141 3.86 -6.76 7.51
N ALA A 142 4.35 -7.70 6.70
CA ALA A 142 5.60 -8.41 6.98
C ALA A 142 6.79 -7.45 7.18
N ARG A 143 6.90 -6.42 6.34
CA ARG A 143 7.95 -5.40 6.46
C ARG A 143 7.79 -4.53 7.69
N VAL A 144 6.55 -4.16 8.03
CA VAL A 144 6.25 -3.45 9.27
C VAL A 144 6.68 -4.27 10.48
N GLN A 145 6.38 -5.58 10.50
CA GLN A 145 6.76 -6.47 11.59
C GLN A 145 8.29 -6.53 11.77
N THR A 146 9.05 -6.65 10.68
CA THR A 146 10.53 -6.61 10.74
C THR A 146 11.04 -5.30 11.36
N GLU A 147 10.50 -4.16 10.95
CA GLU A 147 10.96 -2.86 11.46
C GLU A 147 10.55 -2.62 12.92
N VAL A 148 9.34 -3.06 13.31
CA VAL A 148 8.88 -3.00 14.70
C VAL A 148 9.74 -3.88 15.61
N ALA A 149 10.08 -5.11 15.17
CA ALA A 149 10.97 -6.00 15.91
C ALA A 149 12.36 -5.35 16.12
N ARG A 150 12.93 -4.73 15.07
CA ARG A 150 14.20 -4.01 15.16
C ARG A 150 14.16 -2.87 16.19
N LEU A 151 13.05 -2.12 16.27
CA LEU A 151 12.87 -1.06 17.26
C LEU A 151 12.67 -1.61 18.68
N ALA A 152 11.98 -2.75 18.81
CA ALA A 152 11.79 -3.44 20.09
C ALA A 152 13.13 -3.92 20.66
N ASP A 153 13.96 -4.59 19.85
CA ASP A 153 15.30 -5.04 20.26
C ASP A 153 16.18 -3.86 20.70
N ARG A 154 16.11 -2.74 19.97
CA ARG A 154 16.84 -1.51 20.32
C ARG A 154 16.35 -0.92 21.64
N THR A 155 15.05 -0.97 21.90
CA THR A 155 14.46 -0.47 23.14
C THR A 155 14.83 -1.35 24.33
N ALA A 156 14.83 -2.67 24.15
CA ALA A 156 15.27 -3.61 25.18
C ALA A 156 16.75 -3.41 25.54
N PHE A 157 17.60 -3.15 24.54
CA PHE A 157 19.00 -2.80 24.79
C PHE A 157 19.13 -1.54 25.66
N TYR A 158 18.36 -0.49 25.37
CA TYR A 158 18.39 0.73 26.20
C TYR A 158 17.91 0.49 27.63
N GLU A 159 16.91 -0.37 27.83
CA GLU A 159 16.43 -0.73 29.16
C GLU A 159 17.54 -1.35 29.99
N THR A 160 18.30 -2.30 29.42
CA THR A 160 19.43 -2.96 30.10
C THR A 160 20.61 -2.01 30.32
N ASP A 161 20.99 -1.23 29.31
CA ASP A 161 22.16 -0.34 29.37
C ASP A 161 21.98 0.81 30.38
N LEU A 162 20.73 1.25 30.57
CA LEU A 162 20.36 2.34 31.48
C LEU A 162 19.85 1.86 32.85
N GLU A 163 20.01 0.59 33.19
CA GLU A 163 19.77 0.11 34.56
C GLU A 163 20.66 0.83 35.58
N ASP A 164 21.91 1.13 35.19
CA ASP A 164 22.78 2.03 35.94
C ASP A 164 22.43 3.48 35.60
N LEU A 165 21.86 4.19 36.58
CA LEU A 165 21.45 5.60 36.44
C LEU A 165 22.63 6.58 36.22
N SER A 166 23.87 6.12 36.38
CA SER A 166 25.06 6.89 36.04
C SER A 166 25.46 6.78 34.57
N THR A 167 24.91 5.80 33.83
CA THR A 167 25.12 5.66 32.39
C THR A 167 24.46 6.81 31.62
N PRO A 168 25.20 7.54 30.78
CA PRO A 168 24.62 8.58 29.95
C PRO A 168 23.71 7.97 28.87
N PRO A 169 22.54 8.58 28.55
CA PRO A 169 21.65 8.08 27.51
C PRO A 169 22.34 7.86 26.15
N PRO A 170 22.07 6.74 25.45
CA PRO A 170 22.60 6.48 24.12
C PRO A 170 22.27 7.62 23.15
N LYS A 171 23.24 8.00 22.30
CA LYS A 171 23.10 9.12 21.36
C LYS A 171 21.99 8.89 20.33
N ASP A 172 21.64 7.65 20.04
CA ASP A 172 20.60 7.21 19.10
C ASP A 172 19.20 7.08 19.73
N LEU A 173 19.06 7.21 21.06
CA LEU A 173 17.78 7.15 21.76
C LEU A 173 16.77 8.19 21.22
N PRO A 174 17.11 9.48 21.02
CA PRO A 174 16.18 10.47 20.48
C PRO A 174 15.72 10.14 19.05
N VAL A 175 16.58 9.50 18.25
CA VAL A 175 16.25 9.07 16.88
C VAL A 175 15.27 7.90 16.94
N THR A 176 15.57 6.89 17.75
CA THR A 176 14.71 5.70 17.95
C THR A 176 13.32 6.09 18.45
N ARG A 177 13.25 6.98 19.45
CA ARG A 177 11.98 7.51 19.97
C ARG A 177 11.18 8.21 18.88
N ARG A 178 11.82 9.05 18.06
CA ARG A 178 11.15 9.77 16.96
C ARG A 178 10.62 8.82 15.90
N SER A 179 11.39 7.80 15.54
CA SER A 179 10.96 6.79 14.57
C SER A 179 9.78 5.97 15.08
N THR A 180 9.80 5.57 16.35
CA THR A 180 8.69 4.86 17.00
C THR A 180 7.40 5.69 16.95
N ILE A 181 7.45 6.97 17.33
CA ILE A 181 6.29 7.88 17.32
C ILE A 181 5.75 8.08 15.89
N LYS A 182 6.65 8.23 14.90
CA LYS A 182 6.22 8.39 13.51
C LYS A 182 5.55 7.14 12.96
N LEU A 183 6.09 5.95 13.24
CA LEU A 183 5.47 4.70 12.82
C LEU A 183 4.10 4.53 13.47
N GLU A 184 3.98 4.75 14.77
CA GLU A 184 2.71 4.65 15.51
C GLU A 184 1.62 5.54 14.90
N ARG A 185 1.97 6.78 14.52
CA ARG A 185 1.06 7.73 13.84
C ARG A 185 0.40 7.15 12.58
N TYR A 186 1.05 6.23 11.89
CA TYR A 186 0.52 5.58 10.69
C TYR A 186 -0.02 4.17 10.97
N LEU A 187 0.58 3.42 11.88
CA LEU A 187 0.16 2.06 12.19
C LEU A 187 -1.18 2.02 12.92
N ALA A 188 -1.46 2.96 13.82
CA ALA A 188 -2.75 3.05 14.50
C ALA A 188 -3.94 3.22 13.52
N PRO A 189 -3.94 4.21 12.60
CA PRO A 189 -5.02 4.30 11.60
C PRO A 189 -4.97 3.15 10.58
N GLN A 190 -3.81 2.59 10.28
CA GLN A 190 -3.73 1.43 9.37
C GLN A 190 -4.39 0.19 9.95
N ARG A 191 -4.22 -0.06 11.26
CA ARG A 191 -4.95 -1.13 11.96
C ARG A 191 -6.46 -0.92 11.82
N ALA A 192 -6.96 0.28 12.10
CA ALA A 192 -8.38 0.59 11.97
C ALA A 192 -8.90 0.41 10.52
N ALA A 193 -8.10 0.79 9.52
CA ALA A 193 -8.44 0.59 8.11
C ALA A 193 -8.53 -0.90 7.74
N LEU A 194 -7.59 -1.73 8.24
CA LEU A 194 -7.60 -3.17 8.00
C LEU A 194 -8.71 -3.89 8.78
N GLU A 195 -8.99 -3.47 10.01
CA GLU A 195 -10.15 -3.94 10.78
C GLU A 195 -11.46 -3.62 10.06
N ARG A 196 -11.58 -2.40 9.50
CA ARG A 196 -12.74 -2.05 8.67
C ARG A 196 -12.82 -2.94 7.44
N LEU A 197 -11.73 -3.11 6.70
CA LEU A 197 -11.67 -3.98 5.52
C LEU A 197 -12.14 -5.41 5.82
N ALA A 198 -11.71 -5.97 6.94
CA ALA A 198 -12.08 -7.33 7.35
C ALA A 198 -13.56 -7.47 7.79
N GLN A 199 -14.24 -6.36 8.06
CA GLN A 199 -15.68 -6.34 8.42
C GLN A 199 -16.58 -6.10 7.21
N LEU A 200 -16.01 -5.76 6.04
CA LEU A 200 -16.79 -5.51 4.85
C LEU A 200 -17.25 -6.83 4.24
N ASP A 201 -18.56 -7.01 4.16
CA ASP A 201 -19.21 -8.07 3.40
C ASP A 201 -19.36 -7.61 1.95
N LEU A 202 -18.22 -7.35 1.29
CA LEU A 202 -18.18 -7.02 -0.13
C LEU A 202 -17.93 -8.31 -0.90
N PRO A 203 -18.54 -8.52 -2.10
CA PRO A 203 -18.27 -9.67 -2.94
C PRO A 203 -16.78 -9.80 -3.35
N LEU A 204 -15.98 -8.79 -3.05
CA LEU A 204 -14.53 -8.79 -3.14
C LEU A 204 -13.89 -9.68 -2.08
N VAL A 205 -14.23 -9.56 -0.81
CA VAL A 205 -13.59 -10.26 0.31
C VAL A 205 -14.53 -11.38 0.80
N PRO A 206 -14.29 -12.65 0.40
CA PRO A 206 -15.17 -13.77 0.76
C PRO A 206 -15.07 -14.17 2.24
#